data_AF-G3XSC5-F1
#
_entry.id   AF-G3XSC5-F1
#
_cell.length_a   1.000
_cell.length_b   1.000
_cell.length_c   1.000
_cell.angle_alpha   90.00
_cell.angle_beta   90.00
_cell.angle_gamma   90.00
#
_symmetry.space_group_name_H-M   'P 1'
#
loop_
_entity.id
_entity.type
_entity.pdbx_description
1 polymer ?
#
loop_
_entity_poly.entity_id
_entity_poly.type
_entity_poly.pdbx_seq_one_letter_code
_entity_poly.pdbx_strand_id
1 'polypeptide(L)'
;MTEFADASEDPNIFCLVRTPDQDQFDEWGTEPPVQDFTTGFENASDSALRLYTQNRIDELKDAGKAGGLTPGWLAKLDERSRNDSTVVLQYRKIKANWAQALEDAEEQFQIPGQADVDDQNIWWKWRVPFADAFQLFNSVDGGVPDMIRLFTRPEFMDSEGVLHVDVPRQIIKGEIPDPVTESAS
;
A
#
# COMPACT_ATOMS: atom_id res chain seq x y z
N MET A 1 9.33 14.66 -27.27
CA MET A 1 10.00 13.52 -26.63
C MET A 1 9.95 13.83 -25.15
N THR A 2 9.02 13.19 -24.45
CA THR A 2 8.87 13.35 -23.00
C THR A 2 9.88 12.41 -22.38
N GLU A 3 10.90 12.97 -21.73
CA GLU A 3 11.82 12.19 -20.90
C GLU A 3 10.99 11.52 -19.81
N PHE A 4 10.97 10.18 -19.81
CA PHE A 4 10.51 9.43 -18.66
C PHE A 4 11.47 9.78 -17.53
N ALA A 5 10.94 10.29 -16.42
CA ALA A 5 11.70 10.63 -15.23
C ALA A 5 12.67 9.50 -14.90
N ASP A 6 13.92 9.85 -14.59
CA ASP A 6 14.94 8.93 -14.11
C ASP A 6 14.30 7.93 -13.14
N ALA A 7 14.49 6.64 -13.40
CA ALA A 7 14.00 5.58 -12.54
C ALA A 7 14.47 5.89 -11.11
N SER A 8 13.53 5.98 -10.15
CA SER A 8 13.89 6.04 -8.75
C SER A 8 14.85 4.89 -8.46
N GLU A 9 15.93 5.12 -7.71
CA GLU A 9 16.83 4.04 -7.25
C GLU A 9 16.10 2.99 -6.39
N ASP A 10 14.86 3.29 -6.00
CA ASP A 10 13.98 2.42 -5.24
C ASP A 10 13.54 1.18 -6.06
N PRO A 11 13.59 -0.03 -5.46
CA PRO A 11 13.18 -1.27 -6.11
C PRO A 11 11.71 -1.27 -6.57
N ASN A 12 11.46 -1.91 -7.70
CA ASN A 12 10.10 -2.22 -8.13
C ASN A 12 9.47 -3.31 -7.23
N ILE A 13 8.44 -2.93 -6.49
CA ILE A 13 7.70 -3.81 -5.58
C ILE A 13 6.42 -4.38 -6.20
N PHE A 14 6.11 -4.04 -7.46
CA PHE A 14 4.84 -4.40 -8.08
C PHE A 14 4.94 -5.65 -8.92
N CYS A 15 4.17 -6.68 -8.56
CA CYS A 15 3.91 -7.80 -9.45
C CYS A 15 2.57 -7.62 -10.18
N LEU A 16 2.59 -7.65 -11.50
CA LEU A 16 1.44 -7.35 -12.34
C LEU A 16 0.49 -8.55 -12.46
N VAL A 17 -0.80 -8.31 -12.20
CA VAL A 17 -1.88 -9.26 -12.48
C VAL A 17 -2.50 -8.92 -13.84
N ARG A 18 -2.25 -9.75 -14.86
CA ARG A 18 -2.73 -9.49 -16.23
C ARG A 18 -4.12 -10.03 -16.48
N THR A 19 -4.46 -11.17 -15.90
CA THR A 19 -5.79 -11.78 -16.02
C THR A 19 -6.16 -12.47 -14.70
N PRO A 20 -7.46 -12.73 -14.45
CA PRO A 20 -7.89 -13.38 -13.21
C PRO A 20 -7.43 -14.83 -13.05
N ASP A 21 -7.08 -15.49 -14.15
CA ASP A 21 -6.61 -16.87 -14.19
C ASP A 21 -5.09 -17.01 -14.24
N GLN A 22 -4.34 -15.90 -14.22
CA GLN A 22 -2.87 -15.89 -14.24
C GLN A 22 -2.30 -16.78 -13.13
N ASP A 23 -1.49 -17.78 -13.49
CA ASP A 23 -0.93 -18.79 -12.58
C ASP A 23 0.59 -18.67 -12.36
N GLN A 24 1.21 -17.67 -12.99
CA GLN A 24 2.62 -17.32 -12.86
C GLN A 24 2.77 -15.83 -12.60
N PHE A 25 3.69 -15.50 -11.71
CA PHE A 25 3.93 -14.16 -11.23
C PHE A 25 5.43 -13.91 -11.21
N ASP A 26 5.82 -12.68 -11.51
CA ASP A 26 7.22 -12.27 -11.43
C ASP A 26 7.67 -12.33 -9.97
N GLU A 27 8.82 -12.97 -9.71
CA GLU A 27 9.33 -13.17 -8.35
C GLU A 27 9.74 -11.84 -7.69
N TRP A 28 10.29 -10.91 -8.49
CA TRP A 28 10.88 -9.64 -8.05
C TRP A 28 10.38 -8.46 -8.89
N GLY A 29 9.07 -8.22 -8.85
CA GLY A 29 8.45 -7.12 -9.58
C GLY A 29 8.43 -7.33 -11.10
N THR A 30 7.44 -6.73 -11.76
CA THR A 30 7.29 -6.83 -13.22
C THR A 30 8.13 -5.77 -13.90
N GLU A 31 9.14 -6.19 -14.65
CA GLU A 31 10.03 -5.28 -15.40
C GLU A 31 9.30 -4.50 -16.50
N PRO A 32 9.44 -3.17 -16.56
CA PRO A 32 8.97 -2.37 -17.69
C PRO A 32 9.88 -2.53 -18.94
N PRO A 33 9.38 -2.26 -20.15
CA PRO A 33 8.03 -1.79 -20.46
C PRO A 33 6.99 -2.92 -20.43
N VAL A 34 5.80 -2.60 -19.91
CA VAL A 34 4.64 -3.49 -19.92
C VAL A 34 3.79 -3.20 -21.17
N GLN A 35 3.44 -4.25 -21.92
CA GLN A 35 2.52 -4.14 -23.06
C GLN A 35 1.08 -3.97 -22.59
N ASP A 36 0.25 -3.27 -23.37
CA ASP A 36 -1.18 -3.12 -23.06
C ASP A 36 -1.88 -4.49 -22.98
N PHE A 37 -2.75 -4.65 -21.97
CA PHE A 37 -3.55 -5.86 -21.76
C PHE A 37 -4.91 -5.51 -21.13
N THR A 38 -5.86 -6.45 -21.18
CA THR A 38 -7.18 -6.31 -20.52
C THR A 38 -7.20 -7.15 -19.26
N THR A 39 -7.43 -6.51 -18.10
CA THR A 39 -7.19 -7.11 -16.78
C THR A 39 -8.29 -8.08 -16.33
N GLY A 40 -9.52 -7.91 -16.84
CA GLY A 40 -10.72 -8.60 -16.35
C GLY A 40 -11.23 -8.09 -14.99
N PHE A 41 -10.57 -7.10 -14.38
CA PHE A 41 -10.93 -6.49 -13.10
C PHE A 41 -11.61 -5.12 -13.24
N GLU A 42 -12.08 -4.78 -14.43
CA GLU A 42 -12.77 -3.51 -14.67
C GLU A 42 -13.98 -3.39 -13.71
N ASN A 43 -14.10 -2.24 -13.03
CA ASN A 43 -15.14 -1.96 -12.03
C ASN A 43 -15.17 -2.89 -10.80
N ALA A 44 -14.14 -3.71 -10.58
CA ALA A 44 -14.05 -4.52 -9.36
C ALA A 44 -13.95 -3.63 -8.11
N SER A 45 -14.76 -3.93 -7.10
CA SER A 45 -14.68 -3.25 -5.81
C SER A 45 -13.38 -3.59 -5.08
N ASP A 46 -12.96 -2.73 -4.15
CA ASP A 46 -11.77 -2.99 -3.34
C ASP A 46 -11.92 -4.29 -2.53
N SER A 47 -13.12 -4.59 -2.02
CA SER A 47 -13.40 -5.86 -1.32
C SER A 47 -13.29 -7.09 -2.24
N ALA A 48 -13.75 -6.99 -3.49
CA ALA A 48 -13.63 -8.09 -4.46
C ALA A 48 -12.17 -8.33 -4.84
N LEU A 49 -11.38 -7.26 -5.03
CA LEU A 49 -9.95 -7.37 -5.30
C LEU A 49 -9.19 -7.98 -4.11
N ARG A 50 -9.46 -7.52 -2.88
CA ARG A 50 -8.86 -8.08 -1.65
C ARG A 50 -9.15 -9.57 -1.51
N LEU A 51 -10.39 -9.99 -1.76
CA LEU A 51 -10.80 -11.40 -1.70
C LEU A 51 -10.11 -12.23 -2.79
N TYR A 52 -10.11 -11.74 -4.03
CA TYR A 52 -9.40 -12.37 -5.14
C TYR A 52 -7.92 -12.57 -4.81
N THR A 53 -7.23 -11.51 -4.39
CA THR A 53 -5.79 -11.55 -4.09
C THR A 53 -5.48 -12.54 -2.98
N GLN A 54 -6.27 -12.55 -1.90
CA GLN A 54 -6.08 -13.53 -0.80
C GLN A 54 -6.25 -14.96 -1.30
N ASN A 55 -7.39 -15.27 -1.93
CA ASN A 55 -7.66 -16.62 -2.42
C ASN A 55 -6.60 -17.08 -3.42
N ARG A 56 -6.20 -16.19 -4.35
CA ARG A 56 -5.23 -16.53 -5.39
C ARG A 56 -3.84 -16.78 -4.81
N ILE A 57 -3.41 -15.97 -3.84
CA ILE A 57 -2.12 -16.19 -3.16
C ILE A 57 -2.14 -17.51 -2.39
N ASP A 58 -3.25 -17.85 -1.71
CA ASP A 58 -3.38 -19.10 -0.98
C ASP A 58 -3.34 -20.32 -1.92
N GLU A 59 -4.07 -20.28 -3.04
CA GLU A 59 -4.00 -21.30 -4.09
C GLU A 59 -2.58 -21.49 -4.65
N LEU A 60 -1.88 -20.38 -4.91
CA LEU A 60 -0.51 -20.42 -5.42
C LEU A 60 0.47 -20.94 -4.37
N LYS A 61 0.27 -20.64 -3.08
CA LYS A 61 1.09 -21.18 -1.99
C LYS A 61 0.94 -22.68 -1.89
N ASP A 62 -0.29 -23.19 -1.93
CA ASP A 62 -0.58 -24.62 -1.90
C ASP A 62 0.05 -25.35 -3.11
N ALA A 63 0.15 -24.66 -4.25
CA ALA A 63 0.83 -25.17 -5.44
C ALA A 63 2.35 -24.96 -5.48
N GLY A 64 2.95 -24.28 -4.48
CA GLY A 64 4.37 -23.93 -4.47
C GLY A 64 4.78 -22.90 -5.54
N LYS A 65 3.84 -22.07 -5.99
CA LYS A 65 3.97 -21.10 -7.09
C LYS A 65 3.81 -19.64 -6.67
N ALA A 66 3.62 -19.35 -5.38
CA ALA A 66 3.35 -17.99 -4.91
C ALA A 66 4.54 -17.03 -5.05
N GLY A 67 5.78 -17.54 -5.15
CA GLY A 67 6.98 -16.70 -5.23
C GLY A 67 7.06 -15.71 -4.06
N GLY A 68 7.30 -14.44 -4.37
CA GLY A 68 7.34 -13.33 -3.41
C GLY A 68 5.99 -12.69 -3.06
N LEU A 69 4.85 -13.22 -3.55
CA LEU A 69 3.55 -12.62 -3.28
C LEU A 69 3.15 -12.76 -1.80
N THR A 70 2.69 -11.64 -1.22
CA THR A 70 2.17 -11.60 0.15
C THR A 70 0.74 -11.06 0.17
N PRO A 71 -0.14 -11.59 1.04
CA PRO A 71 -1.51 -11.09 1.17
C PRO A 71 -1.61 -9.79 1.98
N GLY A 72 -0.46 -9.20 2.36
CA GLY A 72 -0.37 -7.99 3.18
C GLY A 72 -0.58 -6.71 2.38
N TRP A 73 -0.27 -6.74 1.09
CA TRP A 73 -0.38 -5.58 0.21
C TRP A 73 -1.16 -5.89 -1.07
N LEU A 74 -1.88 -4.89 -1.54
CA LEU A 74 -2.52 -4.86 -2.84
C LEU A 74 -2.31 -3.49 -3.47
N ALA A 75 -1.83 -3.48 -4.72
CA ALA A 75 -1.77 -2.28 -5.54
C ALA A 75 -2.91 -2.30 -6.56
N LYS A 76 -3.65 -1.19 -6.67
CA LYS A 76 -4.73 -1.00 -7.62
C LYS A 76 -4.41 0.16 -8.54
N LEU A 77 -4.58 -0.08 -9.84
CA LEU A 77 -4.65 0.97 -10.85
C LEU A 77 -6.12 1.26 -11.14
N ASP A 78 -6.49 2.54 -11.07
CA ASP A 78 -7.83 3.01 -11.40
C ASP A 78 -7.78 4.10 -12.47
N GLU A 79 -8.94 4.67 -12.80
CA GLU A 79 -9.09 5.66 -13.87
C GLU A 79 -8.20 6.90 -13.70
N ARG A 80 -7.80 7.20 -12.47
CA ARG A 80 -6.91 8.32 -12.14
C ARG A 80 -5.44 7.96 -12.28
N SER A 81 -5.08 6.68 -12.11
CA SER A 81 -3.69 6.24 -12.01
C SER A 81 -2.81 6.70 -13.18
N ARG A 82 -3.33 6.61 -14.41
CA ARG A 82 -2.59 7.02 -15.61
C ARG A 82 -2.37 8.53 -15.68
N ASN A 83 -3.41 9.31 -15.38
CA ASN A 83 -3.37 10.76 -15.55
C ASN A 83 -2.57 11.42 -14.42
N ASP A 84 -2.77 10.96 -13.19
CA ASP A 84 -2.15 11.52 -12.00
C ASP A 84 -0.76 10.90 -11.74
N SER A 85 -0.38 9.85 -12.49
CA SER A 85 0.82 9.04 -12.21
C SER A 85 0.85 8.53 -10.77
N THR A 86 -0.31 8.04 -10.31
CA THR A 86 -0.52 7.52 -8.95
C THR A 86 -0.95 6.06 -8.95
N VAL A 87 -0.73 5.40 -7.82
CA VAL A 87 -1.21 4.06 -7.51
C VAL A 87 -1.97 4.09 -6.19
N VAL A 88 -3.00 3.25 -6.09
CA VAL A 88 -3.68 3.02 -4.82
C VAL A 88 -3.04 1.81 -4.14
N LEU A 89 -2.34 2.03 -3.03
CA LEU A 89 -1.83 0.95 -2.19
C LEU A 89 -2.82 0.65 -1.06
N GLN A 90 -3.05 -0.63 -0.80
CA GLN A 90 -3.88 -1.11 0.28
C GLN A 90 -3.05 -2.05 1.16
N TYR A 91 -3.01 -1.77 2.46
CA TYR A 91 -2.30 -2.58 3.44
C TYR A 91 -3.27 -3.28 4.38
N ARG A 92 -3.03 -4.56 4.61
CA ARG A 92 -3.80 -5.43 5.49
C ARG A 92 -3.07 -5.64 6.81
N LYS A 93 -3.78 -5.46 7.92
CA LYS A 93 -3.38 -5.99 9.23
C LYS A 93 -4.47 -6.86 9.82
N ILE A 94 -4.08 -7.99 10.41
CA ILE A 94 -4.99 -8.82 11.21
C ILE A 94 -5.36 -8.07 12.48
N LYS A 95 -6.65 -7.94 12.79
CA LYS A 95 -7.18 -7.18 13.94
C LYS A 95 -6.63 -7.67 15.27
N ALA A 96 -6.51 -8.99 15.44
CA ALA A 96 -5.92 -9.58 16.64
C ALA A 96 -4.45 -9.15 16.83
N ASN A 97 -3.67 -9.15 15.75
CA ASN A 97 -2.26 -8.72 15.80
C ASN A 97 -2.14 -7.22 16.07
N TRP A 98 -3.07 -6.42 15.54
CA TRP A 98 -3.14 -4.98 15.85
C TRP A 98 -3.48 -4.73 17.32
N ALA A 99 -4.49 -5.42 17.85
CA ALA A 99 -4.87 -5.32 19.25
C ALA A 99 -3.70 -5.68 20.18
N GLN A 100 -3.00 -6.79 19.89
CA GLN A 100 -1.83 -7.20 20.66
C GLN A 100 -0.72 -6.15 20.62
N ALA A 101 -0.41 -5.60 19.44
CA ALA A 101 0.64 -4.58 19.31
C ALA A 101 0.34 -3.31 20.11
N LEU A 102 -0.94 -2.92 20.24
CA LEU A 102 -1.36 -1.79 21.06
C LEU A 102 -1.32 -2.12 22.55
N GLU A 103 -1.74 -3.32 22.94
CA GLU A 103 -1.65 -3.79 24.32
C GLU A 103 -0.18 -3.84 24.80
N ASP A 104 0.71 -4.38 23.98
CA ASP A 104 2.15 -4.44 24.24
C ASP A 104 2.78 -3.04 24.39
N ALA A 105 2.20 -2.03 23.74
CA ALA A 105 2.60 -0.63 23.82
C ALA A 105 1.89 0.15 24.94
N GLU A 106 1.04 -0.50 25.74
CA GLU A 106 0.17 0.13 26.75
C GLU A 106 -0.77 1.21 26.18
N GLU A 107 -1.18 1.05 24.93
CA GLU A 107 -2.02 2.00 24.21
C GLU A 107 -3.48 1.54 24.12
N GLN A 108 -4.40 2.50 24.03
CA GLN A 108 -5.81 2.20 23.80
C GLN A 108 -6.02 1.65 22.38
N PHE A 109 -6.97 0.71 22.26
CA PHE A 109 -7.37 0.21 20.95
C PHE A 109 -7.97 1.35 20.11
N GLN A 110 -7.24 1.76 19.08
CA GLN A 110 -7.66 2.75 18.10
C GLN A 110 -7.19 2.34 16.71
N ILE A 111 -8.00 2.61 15.70
CA ILE A 111 -7.65 2.41 14.29
C ILE A 111 -7.50 3.81 13.69
N PRO A 112 -6.28 4.25 13.34
CA PRO A 112 -6.06 5.59 12.81
C PRO A 112 -6.50 5.71 11.35
N GLY A 113 -6.81 6.94 10.96
CA GLY A 113 -7.17 7.25 9.58
C GLY A 113 -8.49 6.68 9.11
N GLN A 114 -8.70 6.77 7.80
CA GLN A 114 -9.79 6.09 7.12
C GLN A 114 -9.35 4.67 6.78
N ALA A 115 -9.93 3.69 7.48
CA ALA A 115 -9.68 2.27 7.25
C ALA A 115 -10.99 1.52 7.03
N ASP A 116 -10.98 0.56 6.11
CA ASP A 116 -12.07 -0.41 6.00
C ASP A 116 -11.80 -1.56 6.97
N VAL A 117 -12.80 -1.89 7.79
CA VAL A 117 -12.66 -2.91 8.83
C VAL A 117 -13.65 -4.04 8.55
N ASP A 118 -13.14 -5.25 8.35
CA ASP A 118 -13.93 -6.47 8.28
C ASP A 118 -13.84 -7.26 9.61
N ASP A 119 -14.36 -8.49 9.65
CA ASP A 119 -14.38 -9.31 10.86
C ASP A 119 -12.96 -9.61 11.39
N GLN A 120 -11.99 -9.82 10.49
CA GLN A 120 -10.65 -10.30 10.83
C GLN A 120 -9.55 -9.26 10.56
N ASN A 121 -9.79 -8.28 9.68
CA ASN A 121 -8.76 -7.44 9.12
C ASN A 121 -9.11 -5.95 9.17
N ILE A 122 -8.05 -5.16 9.20
CA ILE A 122 -8.05 -3.72 9.01
C ILE A 122 -7.34 -3.45 7.68
N TRP A 123 -7.96 -2.64 6.83
CA TRP A 123 -7.43 -2.24 5.55
C TRP A 123 -7.24 -0.74 5.50
N TRP A 124 -6.00 -0.29 5.43
CA TRP A 124 -5.69 1.10 5.11
C TRP A 124 -5.43 1.25 3.62
N LYS A 125 -5.75 2.43 3.10
CA LYS A 125 -5.64 2.74 1.68
C LYS A 125 -5.00 4.11 1.51
N TRP A 126 -4.02 4.18 0.61
CA TRP A 126 -3.35 5.41 0.23
C TRP A 126 -3.28 5.52 -1.28
N ARG A 127 -3.63 6.69 -1.82
CA ARG A 127 -3.20 7.05 -3.18
C ARG A 127 -1.86 7.75 -3.04
N VAL A 128 -0.85 7.26 -3.77
CA VAL A 128 0.50 7.84 -3.77
C VAL A 128 1.03 7.96 -5.19
N PRO A 129 1.93 8.90 -5.49
CA PRO A 129 2.71 8.86 -6.71
C PRO A 129 3.46 7.54 -6.85
N PHE A 130 3.61 7.03 -8.07
CA PHE A 130 4.38 5.78 -8.29
C PHE A 130 5.80 5.86 -7.73
N ALA A 131 6.45 7.03 -7.86
CA ALA A 131 7.80 7.27 -7.37
C ALA A 131 7.95 7.14 -5.85
N ASP A 132 6.86 7.31 -5.10
CA ASP A 132 6.87 7.27 -3.64
C ASP A 132 6.35 5.95 -3.05
N ALA A 133 5.84 5.05 -3.90
CA ALA A 133 5.17 3.84 -3.44
C ALA A 133 6.09 2.90 -2.66
N PHE A 134 7.36 2.80 -3.06
CA PHE A 134 8.36 2.02 -2.33
C PHE A 134 8.60 2.60 -0.94
N GLN A 135 8.68 3.92 -0.80
CA GLN A 135 8.94 4.58 0.48
C GLN A 135 7.77 4.37 1.45
N LEU A 136 6.52 4.44 0.97
CA LEU A 136 5.35 4.09 1.76
C LEU A 136 5.40 2.62 2.19
N PHE A 137 5.63 1.70 1.24
CA PHE A 137 5.75 0.27 1.52
C PHE A 137 6.81 0.00 2.61
N ASN A 138 8.04 0.48 2.41
CA ASN A 138 9.15 0.26 3.33
C ASN A 138 8.89 0.83 4.74
N SER A 139 8.11 1.91 4.85
CA SER A 139 7.78 2.51 6.14
C SER A 139 6.64 1.78 6.87
N VAL A 140 5.67 1.23 6.13
CA VAL A 140 4.42 0.68 6.69
C VAL A 140 4.43 -0.84 6.79
N ASP A 141 5.22 -1.56 5.99
CA ASP A 141 5.12 -3.03 5.84
C ASP A 141 5.26 -3.80 7.17
N GLY A 142 6.14 -3.32 8.07
CA GLY A 142 6.29 -3.88 9.42
C GLY A 142 5.02 -3.79 10.28
N GLY A 143 4.04 -2.99 9.86
CA GLY A 143 2.75 -2.80 10.51
C GLY A 143 2.88 -2.25 11.93
N VAL A 144 3.85 -1.36 12.11
CA VAL A 144 4.11 -0.64 13.36
C VAL A 144 3.02 0.42 13.55
N PRO A 145 2.32 0.45 14.71
CA PRO A 145 1.23 1.39 14.94
C PRO A 145 1.56 2.85 14.67
N ASP A 146 2.73 3.31 15.11
CA ASP A 146 3.15 4.71 14.93
C ASP A 146 3.39 5.08 13.48
N MET A 147 3.96 4.17 12.68
CA MET A 147 4.13 4.39 11.25
C MET A 147 2.75 4.50 10.58
N ILE A 148 1.85 3.56 10.86
CA ILE A 148 0.49 3.60 10.29
C ILE A 148 -0.24 4.89 10.71
N ARG A 149 -0.13 5.33 11.97
CA ARG A 149 -0.70 6.60 12.44
C ARG A 149 -0.15 7.79 11.68
N LEU A 150 1.17 7.87 11.52
CA LEU A 150 1.82 8.99 10.85
C LEU A 150 1.39 9.08 9.38
N PHE A 151 1.38 7.96 8.65
CA PHE A 151 1.01 7.91 7.24
C PHE A 151 -0.49 8.03 6.99
N THR A 152 -1.34 7.96 8.01
CA THR A 152 -2.80 8.12 7.87
C THR A 152 -3.31 9.49 8.27
N ARG A 153 -2.41 10.41 8.62
CA ARG A 153 -2.77 11.77 9.02
C ARG A 153 -3.34 12.57 7.85
N PRO A 154 -4.49 13.22 8.01
CA PRO A 154 -5.15 13.94 6.91
C PRO A 154 -4.36 15.18 6.46
N GLU A 155 -3.56 15.80 7.34
CA GLU A 155 -2.75 16.98 6.99
C GLU A 155 -1.62 16.70 5.97
N PHE A 156 -1.30 15.42 5.72
CA PHE A 156 -0.32 15.03 4.71
C PHE A 156 -0.97 14.62 3.38
N MET A 157 -2.29 14.75 3.27
CA MET A 157 -3.04 14.51 2.03
C MET A 157 -3.32 15.84 1.31
N ASP A 158 -3.19 15.83 -0.01
CA ASP A 158 -3.64 16.97 -0.83
C ASP A 158 -5.18 17.02 -0.95
N SER A 159 -5.69 18.05 -1.63
CA SER A 159 -7.13 18.22 -1.84
C SER A 159 -7.77 17.10 -2.67
N GLU A 160 -6.98 16.31 -3.39
CA GLU A 160 -7.41 15.20 -4.23
C GLU A 160 -7.24 13.83 -3.55
N GLY A 161 -6.81 13.82 -2.28
CA GLY A 161 -6.58 12.63 -1.46
C GLY A 161 -5.30 11.87 -1.79
N VAL A 162 -4.33 12.50 -2.46
CA VAL A 162 -2.99 11.94 -2.67
C VAL A 162 -2.14 12.23 -1.43
N LEU A 163 -1.50 11.20 -0.89
CA LEU A 163 -0.59 11.31 0.24
C LEU A 163 0.79 11.82 -0.25
N HIS A 164 1.25 12.90 0.38
CA HIS A 164 2.62 13.39 0.28
C HIS A 164 3.54 12.55 1.20
N VAL A 165 4.12 11.49 0.65
CA VAL A 165 4.95 10.51 1.40
C VAL A 165 6.26 11.13 1.91
N ASP A 166 6.75 12.18 1.26
CA ASP A 166 7.97 12.89 1.63
C ASP A 166 7.86 13.59 2.99
N VAL A 167 6.68 14.08 3.37
CA VAL A 167 6.45 14.77 4.65
C VAL A 167 6.65 13.82 5.86
N PRO A 168 5.90 12.70 6.01
CA PRO A 168 6.11 11.76 7.10
C PRO A 168 7.52 11.14 7.05
N ARG A 169 8.12 10.99 5.87
CA ARG A 169 9.51 10.53 5.74
C ARG A 169 10.50 11.52 6.36
N GLN A 170 10.37 12.81 6.06
CA GLN A 170 11.21 13.86 6.64
C GLN A 170 11.06 13.91 8.18
N ILE A 171 9.84 13.69 8.70
CA ILE A 171 9.59 13.57 10.15
C ILE A 171 10.35 12.36 10.73
N ILE A 172 10.23 11.19 10.13
CA ILE A 172 10.94 9.96 10.59
C ILE A 172 12.45 10.16 10.62
N LYS A 173 13.00 10.90 9.64
CA LYS A 173 14.43 11.21 9.57
C LYS A 173 14.87 12.34 10.52
N GLY A 174 13.94 13.03 11.18
CA GLY A 174 14.22 14.21 12.00
C GLY A 174 14.64 15.44 11.18
N GLU A 175 14.34 15.45 9.87
CA GLU A 175 14.64 16.58 8.98
C GLU A 175 13.68 17.75 9.21
N ILE A 176 12.43 17.44 9.59
CA ILE A 176 11.41 18.40 10.02
C ILE A 176 10.75 17.95 11.33
N PRO A 177 10.25 18.89 12.17
CA PRO A 177 9.51 18.54 13.38
C PRO A 177 8.14 17.94 13.06
N ASP A 178 7.61 17.13 13.98
CA ASP A 178 6.23 16.67 13.89
C ASP A 178 5.27 17.80 14.34
N PRO A 179 4.38 18.30 13.45
CA PRO A 179 3.50 19.43 13.75
C PRO A 179 2.53 19.18 14.92
N VAL A 180 2.21 17.92 15.21
CA VAL A 180 1.34 17.55 16.34
C VAL A 180 2.10 17.66 17.67
N THR A 181 3.41 17.38 17.67
CA THR A 181 4.24 17.51 18.87
C THR A 181 4.54 18.97 19.23
N GLU A 182 4.62 19.86 18.23
CA GLU A 182 4.78 21.31 18.46
C GLU A 182 3.52 21.95 19.05
N SER A 183 2.33 21.44 18.70
CA SER A 183 1.05 21.97 19.19
C SER A 183 0.76 21.66 20.67
N ALA A 184 1.54 20.76 21.28
CA ALA A 184 1.41 20.33 22.67
C ALA A 184 2.47 20.94 23.61
N SER A 185 3.34 21.82 23.10
CA SER A 185 4.45 22.47 23.83
C SER A 185 4.15 23.92 24.21
#